data_AF-A0A842QUK8-F1
#
_entry.id   AF-A0A842QUK8-F1
#
_cell.length_a   1.000
_cell.length_b   1.000
_cell.length_c   1.000
_cell.angle_alpha   90.00
_cell.angle_beta   90.00
_cell.angle_gamma   90.00
#
_symmetry.space_group_name_H-M   'P 1'
#
loop_
_entity.id
_entity.type
_entity.pdbx_description
1 polymer ?
#
loop_
_entity_poly.entity_id
_entity_poly.type
_entity_poly.pdbx_seq_one_letter_code
_entity_poly.pdbx_strand_id
1 'polypeptide(L)'
;MNITPEEVHEEAWTKGVEASKQNKYDKYAIYATRILSIRHPETHLKADTRFINHITTNRGYSNSYRVKDVHSKEFLTDMQFRKYPPFSFDQVDFNELDTVKYSELYPEDYPVLSYLDRRMLPVATTLKTRNNKLTELEKVALLYQKHRVQRQGYDDLYIIHCDNEQTYLSDNEKILSSSGEKVESINGDPVLIFNQDHVWCPLMQRDDTAKDSKLLRLVQKYALDKVTPTLTDFEEKIINILQETTKLDNKPQLAMAEICSLRSTGRQTCTTPLSEWFPLHSLWDTALPASKARAWQYYGYLEQILIRSNKLSPIAAYLAALSLNSEGYDKLVTINKEWVGRVALPNYGYVWGHLWDECLVEYSIDESFRTSAGHCMVQAMIDSAVLEMVGIDNYMMEGEVPGSHHYVWIPEYEATFDNNRLKISMNNVILDWPRGNKVLARFHHNGKFCSPIAGGEYSGSFSPEECVAEIDKLASTYGNTIPIYANGEHETKPTVKNRNDRAITEDYHILLDEEWENLQLP
;
A
#
# COMPACT_ATOMS: atom_id res chain seq x y z
N MET A 1 -31.80 -11.54 -0.95
CA MET A 1 -31.41 -11.33 0.47
C MET A 1 -30.44 -10.17 0.41
N ASN A 2 -30.66 -9.08 1.16
CA ASN A 2 -29.72 -7.95 1.13
C ASN A 2 -28.46 -8.35 1.89
N ILE A 3 -27.31 -8.22 1.25
CA ILE A 3 -26.00 -8.49 1.85
C ILE A 3 -25.58 -7.25 2.63
N THR A 4 -25.18 -7.41 3.90
CA THR A 4 -24.74 -6.30 4.74
C THR A 4 -23.24 -6.02 4.57
N PRO A 5 -22.78 -4.76 4.77
CA PRO A 5 -21.36 -4.46 4.80
C PRO A 5 -20.57 -5.29 5.83
N GLU A 6 -21.17 -5.58 6.98
CA GLU A 6 -20.55 -6.38 8.06
C GLU A 6 -20.24 -7.80 7.57
N GLU A 7 -21.22 -8.48 6.96
CA GLU A 7 -21.05 -9.84 6.41
C GLU A 7 -19.92 -9.88 5.36
N VAL A 8 -19.86 -8.88 4.48
CA VAL A 8 -18.80 -8.80 3.46
C VAL A 8 -17.44 -8.59 4.12
N HIS A 9 -17.36 -7.78 5.17
CA HIS A 9 -16.09 -7.51 5.84
C HIS A 9 -15.57 -8.72 6.61
N GLU A 10 -16.43 -9.37 7.39
CA GLU A 10 -16.09 -10.60 8.11
C GLU A 10 -15.68 -11.73 7.16
N GLU A 11 -16.36 -11.85 6.01
CA GLU A 11 -16.01 -12.81 4.97
C GLU A 11 -14.64 -12.48 4.34
N ALA A 12 -14.37 -11.21 4.03
CA ALA A 12 -13.09 -10.78 3.48
C ALA A 12 -11.93 -11.08 4.43
N TRP A 13 -12.09 -10.77 5.72
CA TRP A 13 -11.12 -11.13 6.76
C TRP A 13 -10.92 -12.64 6.86
N THR A 14 -12.01 -13.41 6.94
CA THR A 14 -11.96 -14.88 7.01
C THR A 14 -11.19 -15.45 5.83
N LYS A 15 -11.53 -15.06 4.59
CA LYS A 15 -10.85 -15.53 3.38
C LYS A 15 -9.38 -15.11 3.37
N GLY A 16 -9.08 -13.86 3.70
CA GLY A 16 -7.72 -13.32 3.67
C GLY A 16 -6.79 -14.02 4.66
N VAL A 17 -7.21 -14.21 5.92
CA VAL A 17 -6.37 -14.88 6.92
C VAL A 17 -6.24 -16.37 6.67
N GLU A 18 -7.29 -17.04 6.18
CA GLU A 18 -7.20 -18.45 5.80
C GLU A 18 -6.25 -18.65 4.61
N ALA A 19 -6.33 -17.81 3.58
CA ALA A 19 -5.41 -17.83 2.45
C ALA A 19 -3.96 -17.56 2.87
N SER A 20 -3.74 -16.66 3.83
CA SER A 20 -2.40 -16.30 4.33
C SER A 20 -1.61 -17.46 4.96
N LYS A 21 -2.28 -18.56 5.32
CA LYS A 21 -1.61 -19.79 5.80
C LYS A 21 -0.73 -20.45 4.74
N GLN A 22 -1.04 -20.24 3.46
CA GLN A 22 -0.36 -20.90 2.34
C GLN A 22 0.09 -19.92 1.25
N ASN A 23 -0.64 -18.81 1.07
CA ASN A 23 -0.34 -17.80 0.08
C ASN A 23 0.46 -16.65 0.69
N LYS A 24 1.69 -16.47 0.20
CA LYS A 24 2.61 -15.43 0.66
C LYS A 24 2.13 -14.02 0.31
N TYR A 25 1.40 -13.83 -0.78
CA TYR A 25 0.83 -12.52 -1.12
C TYR A 25 -0.21 -12.09 -0.09
N ASP A 26 -1.09 -13.00 0.34
CA ASP A 26 -2.10 -12.73 1.38
C ASP A 26 -1.43 -12.53 2.75
N LYS A 27 -0.35 -13.26 3.06
CA LYS A 27 0.47 -13.01 4.25
C LYS A 27 1.04 -11.59 4.29
N TYR A 28 1.67 -11.14 3.21
CA TYR A 28 2.29 -9.82 3.17
C TYR A 28 1.25 -8.69 3.00
N ALA A 29 0.07 -8.98 2.45
CA ALA A 29 -1.06 -8.05 2.42
C ALA A 29 -1.48 -7.62 3.84
N ILE A 30 -1.43 -8.52 4.82
CA ILE A 30 -1.71 -8.19 6.24
C ILE A 30 -0.72 -7.16 6.79
N TYR A 31 0.54 -7.15 6.35
CA TYR A 31 1.48 -6.10 6.76
C TYR A 31 1.21 -4.76 6.06
N ALA A 32 0.74 -4.81 4.81
CA ALA A 32 0.42 -3.61 4.04
C ALA A 32 -0.84 -2.87 4.54
N THR A 33 -1.76 -3.57 5.23
CA THR A 33 -2.91 -2.92 5.91
C THR A 33 -2.50 -2.10 7.11
N ARG A 34 -1.33 -2.42 7.70
CA ARG A 34 -0.77 -1.79 8.90
C ARG A 34 -1.65 -1.86 10.13
N ILE A 35 -2.36 -2.98 10.29
CA ILE A 35 -3.11 -3.32 11.51
C ILE A 35 -2.16 -3.58 12.68
N LEU A 36 -2.64 -3.43 13.91
CA LEU A 36 -1.83 -3.70 15.11
C LEU A 36 -1.77 -5.18 15.49
N SER A 37 -2.74 -5.97 15.01
CA SER A 37 -2.86 -7.41 15.28
C SER A 37 -1.90 -8.27 14.45
N ILE A 38 -0.62 -7.89 14.43
CA ILE A 38 0.46 -8.63 13.79
C ILE A 38 1.57 -8.93 14.79
N ARG A 39 2.28 -10.04 14.59
CA ARG A 39 3.40 -10.40 15.48
C ARG A 39 4.59 -9.45 15.37
N HIS A 40 4.73 -8.73 14.25
CA HIS A 40 5.86 -7.83 13.99
C HIS A 40 5.47 -6.37 13.71
N PRO A 41 4.85 -5.66 14.67
CA PRO A 41 4.43 -4.27 14.51
C PRO A 41 5.62 -3.29 14.36
N GLU A 42 6.83 -3.68 14.78
CA GLU A 42 8.05 -2.91 14.58
C GLU A 42 8.38 -2.65 13.11
N THR A 43 7.91 -3.52 12.20
CA THR A 43 8.11 -3.36 10.75
C THR A 43 7.49 -2.06 10.23
N HIS A 44 6.40 -1.60 10.84
CA HIS A 44 5.77 -0.33 10.51
C HIS A 44 6.65 0.87 10.87
N LEU A 45 7.30 0.85 12.03
CA LEU A 45 8.23 1.92 12.45
C LEU A 45 9.53 1.91 11.64
N LYS A 46 10.01 0.74 11.23
CA LYS A 46 11.17 0.63 10.33
C LYS A 46 10.85 1.23 8.96
N ALA A 47 9.70 0.87 8.39
CA ALA A 47 9.20 1.47 7.15
C ALA A 47 9.10 3.00 7.24
N ASP A 48 8.45 3.51 8.29
CA ASP A 48 8.33 4.95 8.52
C ASP A 48 9.69 5.63 8.69
N THR A 49 10.63 4.97 9.36
CA THR A 49 12.00 5.45 9.52
C THR A 49 12.72 5.61 8.19
N ARG A 50 12.55 4.66 7.25
CA ARG A 50 13.17 4.78 5.92
C ARG A 50 12.59 5.92 5.12
N PHE A 51 11.27 6.06 5.12
CA PHE A 51 10.60 7.18 4.47
C PHE A 51 11.09 8.52 5.04
N ILE A 52 11.11 8.66 6.37
CA ILE A 52 11.56 9.89 7.03
C ILE A 52 13.03 10.18 6.76
N ASN A 53 13.92 9.19 6.84
CA ASN A 53 15.33 9.36 6.51
C ASN A 53 15.50 9.86 5.08
N HIS A 54 14.71 9.34 4.14
CA HIS A 54 14.75 9.80 2.77
C HIS A 54 14.37 11.27 2.63
N ILE A 55 13.19 11.66 3.12
CA ILE A 55 12.69 13.03 2.90
C ILE A 55 13.46 14.09 3.70
N THR A 56 14.09 13.72 4.82
CA THR A 56 14.92 14.61 5.65
C THR A 56 16.36 14.76 5.15
N THR A 57 16.82 13.84 4.30
CA THR A 57 18.18 13.89 3.71
C THR A 57 18.15 14.52 2.31
N ASN A 58 17.13 14.21 1.52
CA ASN A 58 17.07 14.59 0.12
C ASN A 58 16.35 15.92 -0.08
N ARG A 59 16.80 16.70 -1.05
CA ARG A 59 16.23 18.02 -1.39
C ARG A 59 14.81 17.88 -1.98
N GLY A 60 14.09 18.98 -2.11
CA GLY A 60 12.75 19.03 -2.68
C GLY A 60 11.62 18.83 -1.68
N TYR A 61 11.82 17.97 -0.67
CA TYR A 61 10.73 17.49 0.19
C TYR A 61 10.14 18.53 1.16
N SER A 62 10.83 19.64 1.44
CA SER A 62 10.20 20.77 2.15
C SER A 62 9.04 21.39 1.36
N ASN A 63 9.17 21.50 0.04
CA ASN A 63 8.09 21.98 -0.81
C ASN A 63 7.03 20.90 -1.01
N SER A 64 7.45 19.65 -1.26
CA SER A 64 6.50 18.53 -1.40
C SER A 64 5.60 18.40 -0.17
N TYR A 65 6.11 18.62 1.05
CA TYR A 65 5.28 18.68 2.26
C TYR A 65 4.29 19.85 2.27
N ARG A 66 4.73 21.06 1.91
CA ARG A 66 3.89 22.28 1.88
C ARG A 66 2.79 22.24 0.83
N VAL A 67 3.01 21.57 -0.30
CA VAL A 67 2.01 21.45 -1.36
C VAL A 67 0.87 20.55 -0.90
N LYS A 68 -0.32 21.14 -0.70
CA LYS A 68 -1.54 20.43 -0.29
C LYS A 68 -2.41 19.99 -1.46
N ASP A 69 -2.25 20.61 -2.63
CA ASP A 69 -2.95 20.20 -3.85
C ASP A 69 -2.32 18.91 -4.40
N VAL A 70 -3.04 17.79 -4.28
CA VAL A 70 -2.62 16.46 -4.74
C VAL A 70 -2.46 16.39 -6.26
N HIS A 71 -3.02 17.33 -7.02
CA HIS A 71 -2.87 17.42 -8.47
C HIS A 71 -1.70 18.31 -8.91
N SER A 72 -0.91 18.83 -7.97
CA SER A 72 0.16 19.77 -8.27
C SER A 72 1.23 19.14 -9.17
N LYS A 73 1.61 19.87 -10.23
CA LYS A 73 2.70 19.48 -11.13
C LYS A 73 4.07 19.46 -10.44
N GLU A 74 4.20 20.04 -9.25
CA GLU A 74 5.45 20.00 -8.48
C GLU A 74 5.88 18.54 -8.22
N PHE A 75 4.93 17.62 -8.01
CA PHE A 75 5.21 16.20 -7.80
C PHE A 75 5.73 15.46 -9.03
N LEU A 76 5.60 16.05 -10.23
CA LEU A 76 5.94 15.43 -11.52
C LEU A 76 7.18 16.05 -12.17
N THR A 77 7.87 16.98 -11.51
CA THR A 77 9.00 17.70 -12.13
C THR A 77 10.27 17.63 -11.30
N ASP A 78 11.39 17.33 -11.97
CA ASP A 78 12.74 17.36 -11.39
C ASP A 78 13.11 18.72 -10.75
N MET A 79 12.38 19.78 -11.11
CA MET A 79 12.65 21.14 -10.65
C MET A 79 12.50 21.30 -9.13
N GLN A 80 11.57 20.58 -8.49
CA GLN A 80 11.40 20.68 -7.04
C GLN A 80 12.66 20.20 -6.29
N PHE A 81 13.29 19.12 -6.77
CA PHE A 81 14.47 18.49 -6.14
C PHE A 81 15.73 19.35 -6.20
N ARG A 82 15.80 20.31 -7.13
CA ARG A 82 16.94 21.24 -7.22
C ARG A 82 16.74 22.48 -6.37
N LYS A 83 15.50 22.95 -6.24
CA LYS A 83 15.18 24.27 -5.69
C LYS A 83 15.04 24.29 -4.17
N TYR A 84 14.44 23.28 -3.57
CA TYR A 84 14.02 23.33 -2.16
C TYR A 84 14.90 22.45 -1.26
N PRO A 85 15.07 22.82 0.04
CA PRO A 85 15.81 21.99 0.99
C PRO A 85 15.04 20.68 1.33
N PRO A 86 15.69 19.75 2.04
CA PRO A 86 15.00 18.61 2.63
C PRO A 86 13.87 18.99 3.57
N PHE A 87 12.98 18.03 3.84
CA PHE A 87 11.93 18.18 4.83
C PHE A 87 12.53 18.34 6.24
N SER A 88 11.93 19.20 7.06
CA SER A 88 12.22 19.30 8.49
C SER A 88 10.92 19.18 9.28
N PHE A 89 10.97 18.48 10.42
CA PHE A 89 9.87 18.43 11.37
C PHE A 89 9.49 19.80 11.95
N ASP A 90 10.35 20.81 11.83
CA ASP A 90 10.02 22.19 12.21
C ASP A 90 8.92 22.81 11.33
N GLN A 91 8.62 22.18 10.18
CA GLN A 91 7.53 22.58 9.29
C GLN A 91 6.18 22.00 9.72
N VAL A 92 6.18 21.00 10.61
CA VAL A 92 4.96 20.30 11.03
C VAL A 92 4.38 21.02 12.23
N ASP A 93 3.17 21.57 12.06
CA ASP A 93 2.39 22.06 13.19
C ASP A 93 1.60 20.91 13.83
N PHE A 94 2.12 20.39 14.94
CA PHE A 94 1.49 19.31 15.70
C PHE A 94 0.19 19.76 16.41
N ASN A 95 -0.03 21.07 16.57
CA ASN A 95 -1.25 21.59 17.18
C ASN A 95 -2.42 21.61 16.19
N GLU A 96 -2.14 21.68 14.89
CA GLU A 96 -3.17 21.59 13.84
C GLU A 96 -3.64 20.14 13.60
N LEU A 97 -2.97 19.14 14.19
CA LEU A 97 -3.31 17.72 14.06
C LEU A 97 -4.29 17.31 15.16
N ASP A 98 -5.56 17.14 14.80
CA ASP A 98 -6.61 16.70 15.72
C ASP A 98 -6.52 15.20 15.98
N THR A 99 -6.63 14.80 17.24
CA THR A 99 -6.70 13.40 17.64
C THR A 99 -8.16 12.94 17.74
N VAL A 100 -8.48 11.84 17.07
CA VAL A 100 -9.80 11.19 17.09
C VAL A 100 -9.66 9.70 17.41
N LYS A 101 -10.76 9.04 17.82
CA LYS A 101 -10.77 7.58 17.89
C LYS A 101 -10.66 6.97 16.50
N TYR A 102 -10.18 5.73 16.42
CA TYR A 102 -10.01 5.09 15.11
C TYR A 102 -11.34 4.92 14.36
N SER A 103 -12.44 4.63 15.07
CA SER A 103 -13.77 4.46 14.47
C SER A 103 -14.31 5.77 13.86
N GLU A 104 -13.92 6.92 14.41
CA GLU A 104 -14.30 8.25 13.90
C GLU A 104 -13.57 8.64 12.60
N LEU A 105 -12.58 7.84 12.17
CA LEU A 105 -11.95 8.02 10.86
C LEU A 105 -12.84 7.51 9.71
N TYR A 106 -13.82 6.68 10.02
CA TYR A 106 -14.74 6.10 9.06
C TYR A 106 -16.16 6.66 9.25
N PRO A 107 -16.97 6.73 8.19
CA PRO A 107 -18.39 7.03 8.30
C PRO A 107 -19.14 5.99 9.16
N GLU A 108 -20.24 6.39 9.80
CA GLU A 108 -21.01 5.55 10.73
C GLU A 108 -21.58 4.27 10.10
N ASP A 109 -21.82 4.28 8.79
CA ASP A 109 -22.38 3.16 8.03
C ASP A 109 -21.32 2.13 7.56
N TYR A 110 -20.05 2.32 7.93
CA TYR A 110 -18.97 1.43 7.52
C TYR A 110 -18.80 0.29 8.53
N PRO A 111 -18.51 -0.94 8.07
CA PRO A 111 -18.45 -2.15 8.91
C PRO A 111 -17.15 -2.23 9.69
N VAL A 112 -16.90 -1.31 10.62
CA VAL A 112 -15.61 -1.21 11.32
C VAL A 112 -15.55 -2.19 12.49
N LEU A 113 -14.59 -3.11 12.46
CA LEU A 113 -14.33 -4.04 13.56
C LEU A 113 -13.61 -3.33 14.73
N SER A 114 -13.92 -3.75 15.96
CA SER A 114 -13.60 -3.01 17.20
C SER A 114 -12.09 -2.83 17.47
N TYR A 115 -11.31 -3.82 17.05
CA TYR A 115 -9.89 -3.93 17.29
C TYR A 115 -9.11 -4.29 16.03
N LEU A 116 -9.63 -5.20 15.20
CA LEU A 116 -8.94 -5.71 14.01
C LEU A 116 -8.64 -4.62 12.97
N ASP A 117 -9.49 -3.60 12.89
CA ASP A 117 -9.32 -2.44 12.00
C ASP A 117 -8.52 -1.28 12.60
N ARG A 118 -7.99 -1.44 13.82
CA ARG A 118 -7.05 -0.45 14.36
C ARG A 118 -5.76 -0.52 13.55
N ARG A 119 -5.51 0.55 12.80
CA ARG A 119 -4.36 0.70 11.90
C ARG A 119 -3.48 1.87 12.34
N MET A 120 -2.19 1.73 12.11
CA MET A 120 -1.23 2.83 12.19
C MET A 120 -0.81 3.20 10.77
N LEU A 121 -1.55 4.11 10.11
CA LEU A 121 -1.20 4.49 8.75
C LEU A 121 0.21 5.10 8.69
N PRO A 122 0.94 4.96 7.57
CA PRO A 122 2.32 5.43 7.46
C PRO A 122 2.44 6.92 7.69
N VAL A 123 3.61 7.33 8.18
CA VAL A 123 3.94 8.74 8.36
C VAL A 123 3.93 9.53 7.05
N ALA A 124 4.16 8.86 5.92
CA ALA A 124 4.00 9.45 4.59
C ALA A 124 2.57 9.97 4.36
N THR A 125 1.56 9.29 4.91
CA THR A 125 0.15 9.69 4.79
C THR A 125 -0.25 10.62 5.92
N THR A 126 0.11 10.29 7.17
CA THR A 126 -0.36 11.05 8.34
C THR A 126 0.16 12.48 8.37
N LEU A 127 1.32 12.76 7.76
CA LEU A 127 1.83 14.13 7.55
C LEU A 127 0.93 14.99 6.63
N LYS A 128 0.09 14.38 5.79
CA LYS A 128 -0.60 15.05 4.69
C LYS A 128 -2.09 14.67 4.56
N THR A 129 -2.73 14.27 5.65
CA THR A 129 -4.19 14.03 5.65
C THR A 129 -4.96 15.29 5.28
N ARG A 130 -6.10 15.14 4.57
CA ARG A 130 -6.90 16.27 4.08
C ARG A 130 -7.53 17.08 5.22
N ASN A 131 -7.92 16.39 6.28
CA ASN A 131 -8.69 16.96 7.39
C ASN A 131 -7.87 17.11 8.67
N ASN A 132 -6.56 16.86 8.64
CA ASN A 132 -5.65 16.85 9.80
C ASN A 132 -6.10 15.95 10.99
N LYS A 133 -7.00 15.00 10.76
CA LYS A 133 -7.45 14.05 11.79
C LYS A 133 -6.57 12.81 11.81
N LEU A 134 -6.03 12.48 12.97
CA LEU A 134 -5.19 11.32 13.24
C LEU A 134 -5.69 10.55 14.47
N THR A 135 -5.35 9.27 14.58
CA THR A 135 -5.44 8.61 15.91
C THR A 135 -4.30 9.08 16.81
N GLU A 136 -4.43 8.89 18.13
CA GLU A 136 -3.31 9.14 19.05
C GLU A 136 -2.07 8.31 18.67
N LEU A 137 -2.27 7.07 18.22
CA LEU A 137 -1.19 6.20 17.78
C LEU A 137 -0.43 6.78 16.59
N GLU A 138 -1.14 7.26 15.57
CA GLU A 138 -0.53 7.90 14.40
C GLU A 138 0.22 9.18 14.77
N LYS A 139 -0.35 10.00 15.66
CA LYS A 139 0.30 11.24 16.12
C LYS A 139 1.55 10.95 16.95
N VAL A 140 1.52 9.92 17.81
CA VAL A 140 2.69 9.46 18.56
C VAL A 140 3.74 8.83 17.65
N ALA A 141 3.37 8.13 16.58
CA ALA A 141 4.32 7.65 15.58
C ALA A 141 5.05 8.81 14.88
N LEU A 142 4.36 9.92 14.59
CA LEU A 142 5.01 11.14 14.09
C LEU A 142 5.97 11.76 15.12
N LEU A 143 5.56 11.82 16.40
CA LEU A 143 6.43 12.30 17.49
C LEU A 143 7.66 11.42 17.67
N TYR A 144 7.49 10.10 17.58
CA TYR A 144 8.58 9.12 17.61
C TYR A 144 9.61 9.43 16.53
N GLN A 145 9.16 9.64 15.27
CA GLN A 145 10.05 9.97 14.16
C GLN A 145 10.74 11.33 14.34
N LYS A 146 10.04 12.34 14.85
CA LYS A 146 10.61 13.66 15.19
C LYS A 146 11.73 13.52 16.22
N HIS A 147 11.45 12.85 17.34
CA HIS A 147 12.42 12.65 18.42
C HIS A 147 13.62 11.82 17.97
N ARG A 148 13.40 10.82 17.11
CA ARG A 148 14.45 10.00 16.52
C ARG A 148 15.40 10.83 15.66
N VAL A 149 14.86 11.67 14.78
CA VAL A 149 15.67 12.56 13.92
C VAL A 149 16.46 13.56 14.75
N GLN A 150 15.83 14.19 15.74
CA GLN A 150 16.48 15.20 16.60
C GLN A 150 17.66 14.64 17.40
N ARG A 151 17.58 13.39 17.86
CA ARG A 151 18.66 12.73 18.63
C ARG A 151 19.61 11.87 17.81
N GLN A 152 19.31 11.67 16.51
CA GLN A 152 20.05 10.77 15.62
C GLN A 152 20.08 9.30 16.10
N GLY A 153 18.96 8.79 16.63
CA GLY A 153 18.87 7.41 17.15
C GLY A 153 17.50 7.08 17.76
N TYR A 154 17.25 5.83 18.14
CA TYR A 154 15.96 5.40 18.69
C TYR A 154 16.06 4.56 19.97
N ASP A 155 17.26 4.30 20.48
CA ASP A 155 17.51 3.32 21.56
C ASP A 155 16.69 3.53 22.84
N ASP A 156 16.22 4.75 23.10
CA ASP A 156 15.43 5.13 24.29
C ASP A 156 13.97 5.50 23.96
N LEU A 157 13.54 5.28 22.72
CA LEU A 157 12.21 5.62 22.24
C LEU A 157 11.34 4.38 22.16
N TYR A 158 10.17 4.42 22.80
CA TYR A 158 9.13 3.38 22.71
C TYR A 158 7.76 4.02 22.56
N ILE A 159 6.91 3.43 21.74
CA ILE A 159 5.49 3.73 21.70
C ILE A 159 4.79 2.80 22.70
N ILE A 160 3.94 3.36 23.55
CA ILE A 160 3.07 2.65 24.49
C ILE A 160 1.63 2.91 24.05
N HIS A 161 0.95 1.89 23.55
CA HIS A 161 -0.44 1.95 23.11
C HIS A 161 -1.34 1.18 24.07
N CYS A 162 -2.42 1.84 24.52
CA CYS A 162 -3.34 1.32 25.53
C CYS A 162 -4.66 0.82 24.92
N ASP A 163 -5.39 0.00 25.67
CA ASP A 163 -6.67 -0.60 25.26
C ASP A 163 -7.75 0.45 24.91
N ASN A 164 -7.73 1.57 25.64
CA ASN A 164 -8.59 2.74 25.43
C ASN A 164 -8.15 3.66 24.26
N GLU A 165 -7.21 3.21 23.41
CA GLU A 165 -6.63 3.90 22.25
C GLU A 165 -5.68 5.07 22.58
N GLN A 166 -5.54 5.44 23.85
CA GLN A 166 -4.54 6.43 24.23
C GLN A 166 -3.15 5.89 23.94
N THR A 167 -2.28 6.77 23.44
CA THR A 167 -0.93 6.38 23.06
C THR A 167 0.07 7.40 23.58
N TYR A 168 1.22 6.89 24.00
CA TYR A 168 2.29 7.68 24.60
C TYR A 168 3.63 7.37 23.96
N LEU A 169 4.50 8.38 23.91
CA LEU A 169 5.91 8.21 23.59
C LEU A 169 6.71 8.14 24.90
N SER A 170 7.35 7.01 25.17
CA SER A 170 8.41 6.94 26.17
C SER A 170 9.72 7.38 25.53
N ASP A 171 10.37 8.37 26.15
CA ASP A 171 11.64 8.93 25.76
C ASP A 171 12.58 8.97 26.97
N ASN A 172 13.50 8.00 27.03
CA ASN A 172 14.38 7.81 28.20
C ASN A 172 13.55 7.78 29.50
N GLU A 173 12.49 6.93 29.49
CA GLU A 173 11.53 6.71 30.58
C GLU A 173 10.66 7.92 30.97
N LYS A 174 10.79 9.06 30.28
CA LYS A 174 9.84 10.17 30.36
C LYS A 174 8.70 9.90 29.40
N ILE A 175 7.47 10.03 29.88
CA ILE A 175 6.28 9.80 29.07
C ILE A 175 5.79 11.12 28.50
N LEU A 176 5.56 11.13 27.19
CA LEU A 176 4.92 12.22 26.47
C LEU A 176 3.57 11.73 25.95
N SER A 177 2.53 12.55 26.11
CA SER A 177 1.22 12.33 25.49
C SER A 177 1.30 12.51 23.97
N SER A 178 0.19 12.25 23.28
CA SER A 178 0.02 12.55 21.85
C SER A 178 0.12 14.05 21.50
N SER A 179 -0.03 14.97 22.48
CA SER A 179 0.28 16.40 22.29
C SER A 179 1.77 16.72 22.38
N GLY A 180 2.61 15.76 22.79
CA GLY A 180 4.03 15.95 23.05
C GLY A 180 4.34 16.53 24.44
N GLU A 181 3.32 16.71 25.28
CA GLU A 181 3.48 17.20 26.65
C GLU A 181 3.91 16.08 27.58
N LYS A 182 4.78 16.40 28.54
CA LYS A 182 5.21 15.44 29.54
C LYS A 182 4.07 15.13 30.51
N VAL A 183 3.79 13.85 30.72
CA VAL A 183 2.80 13.36 31.69
C VAL A 183 3.47 12.52 32.79
N GLU A 184 2.87 12.51 33.98
CA GLU A 184 3.39 11.76 35.13
C GLU A 184 2.95 10.29 35.13
N SER A 185 1.77 10.01 34.57
CA SER A 185 1.17 8.68 34.48
C SER A 185 0.51 8.49 33.11
N ILE A 186 0.36 7.22 32.72
CA ILE A 186 -0.48 6.83 31.59
C ILE A 186 -1.91 6.57 32.06
N ASN A 187 -2.86 6.64 31.14
CA ASN A 187 -4.25 6.22 31.34
C ASN A 187 -4.59 5.13 30.32
N GLY A 188 -5.27 4.08 30.77
CA GLY A 188 -5.54 2.85 30.02
C GLY A 188 -4.48 1.78 30.28
N ASP A 189 -4.84 0.53 29.98
CA ASP A 189 -3.96 -0.62 30.16
C ASP A 189 -3.11 -0.80 28.90
N PRO A 190 -1.76 -0.81 28.99
CA PRO A 190 -0.92 -1.08 27.83
C PRO A 190 -1.22 -2.45 27.21
N VAL A 191 -1.48 -2.45 25.90
CA VAL A 191 -1.68 -3.68 25.11
C VAL A 191 -0.57 -3.90 24.08
N LEU A 192 0.22 -2.86 23.80
CA LEU A 192 1.36 -2.90 22.91
C LEU A 192 2.41 -1.89 23.36
N ILE A 193 3.64 -2.34 23.58
CA ILE A 193 4.81 -1.49 23.78
C ILE A 193 5.88 -1.90 22.79
N PHE A 194 6.34 -0.98 21.95
CA PHE A 194 7.28 -1.33 20.89
C PHE A 194 8.17 -0.18 20.44
N ASN A 195 9.33 -0.54 19.91
CA ASN A 195 10.19 0.35 19.13
C ASN A 195 10.57 -0.33 17.81
N GLN A 196 11.69 0.06 17.20
CA GLN A 196 12.14 -0.57 15.97
C GLN A 196 12.67 -2.00 16.16
N ASP A 197 13.10 -2.43 17.34
CA ASP A 197 13.75 -3.75 17.50
C ASP A 197 13.06 -4.68 18.49
N HIS A 198 12.30 -4.13 19.43
CA HIS A 198 11.75 -4.86 20.56
C HIS A 198 10.25 -4.57 20.71
N VAL A 199 9.49 -5.64 20.98
CA VAL A 199 8.05 -5.60 21.09
C VAL A 199 7.59 -6.36 22.33
N TRP A 200 6.63 -5.80 23.05
CA TRP A 200 5.78 -6.49 23.99
C TRP A 200 4.33 -6.34 23.51
N CYS A 201 3.72 -7.45 23.12
CA CYS A 201 2.34 -7.55 22.64
C CYS A 201 1.76 -8.91 23.05
N PRO A 202 1.18 -9.01 24.26
CA PRO A 202 0.63 -10.25 24.79
C PRO A 202 -0.42 -10.89 23.88
N LEU A 203 -1.27 -10.06 23.26
CA LEU A 203 -2.29 -10.51 22.31
C LEU A 203 -1.71 -11.29 21.13
N MET A 204 -0.52 -10.92 20.67
CA MET A 204 0.18 -11.58 19.56
C MET A 204 1.23 -12.60 20.03
N GLN A 205 1.18 -12.98 21.31
CA GLN A 205 2.12 -13.92 21.95
C GLN A 205 3.59 -13.53 21.70
N ARG A 206 3.89 -12.23 21.78
CA ARG A 206 5.24 -11.70 21.63
C ARG A 206 5.67 -10.91 22.85
N ASP A 207 6.80 -11.30 23.41
CA ASP A 207 7.41 -10.64 24.55
C ASP A 207 8.95 -10.65 24.38
N ASP A 208 9.51 -9.48 24.08
CA ASP A 208 10.96 -9.28 23.95
C ASP A 208 11.60 -8.72 25.24
N THR A 209 10.91 -8.69 26.38
CA THR A 209 11.44 -8.12 27.65
C THR A 209 12.71 -8.80 28.15
N ALA A 210 12.90 -10.09 27.85
CA ALA A 210 14.13 -10.82 28.16
C ALA A 210 15.33 -10.38 27.30
N LYS A 211 15.08 -9.73 26.15
CA LYS A 211 16.11 -9.27 25.20
C LYS A 211 16.46 -7.80 25.39
N ASP A 212 15.59 -7.02 26.02
CA ASP A 212 15.79 -5.59 26.22
C ASP A 212 15.34 -5.12 27.61
N SER A 213 16.33 -4.64 28.38
CA SER A 213 16.12 -4.17 29.74
C SER A 213 15.24 -2.92 29.83
N LYS A 214 15.19 -2.10 28.77
CA LYS A 214 14.39 -0.86 28.76
C LYS A 214 12.92 -1.20 28.60
N LEU A 215 12.59 -2.07 27.65
CA LEU A 215 11.26 -2.64 27.47
C LEU A 215 10.79 -3.35 28.74
N LEU A 216 11.64 -4.17 29.37
CA LEU A 216 11.32 -4.81 30.65
C LEU A 216 10.89 -3.80 31.71
N ARG A 217 11.63 -2.70 31.87
CA ARG A 217 11.28 -1.65 32.84
C ARG A 217 9.96 -0.95 32.51
N LEU A 218 9.69 -0.69 31.24
CA LEU A 218 8.42 -0.10 30.81
C LEU A 218 7.24 -1.05 31.11
N VAL A 219 7.37 -2.33 30.77
CA VAL A 219 6.36 -3.35 31.06
C VAL A 219 6.14 -3.48 32.58
N GLN A 220 7.19 -3.61 33.38
CA GLN A 220 7.06 -3.71 34.84
C GLN A 220 6.44 -2.49 35.49
N LYS A 221 6.64 -1.30 34.90
CA LYS A 221 6.13 -0.04 35.45
C LYS A 221 4.68 0.22 35.07
N TYR A 222 4.26 -0.21 33.88
CA TYR A 222 3.01 0.25 33.27
C TYR A 222 2.03 -0.87 32.91
N ALA A 223 2.49 -2.11 32.68
CA ALA A 223 1.57 -3.21 32.40
C ALA A 223 0.83 -3.60 33.69
N LEU A 224 -0.50 -3.49 33.65
CA LEU A 224 -1.41 -3.87 34.72
C LEU A 224 -1.93 -5.31 34.48
N ASP A 225 -2.80 -5.80 35.37
CA ASP A 225 -3.30 -7.19 35.33
C ASP A 225 -4.08 -7.52 34.04
N LYS A 226 -4.71 -6.52 33.41
CA LYS A 226 -5.38 -6.69 32.11
C LYS A 226 -4.39 -6.42 30.97
N VAL A 227 -4.00 -7.48 30.28
CA VAL A 227 -2.96 -7.44 29.24
C VAL A 227 -3.49 -7.63 27.81
N THR A 228 -4.80 -7.83 27.66
CA THR A 228 -5.47 -8.01 26.35
C THR A 228 -6.68 -7.09 26.22
N PRO A 229 -6.91 -6.52 25.02
CA PRO A 229 -8.12 -5.75 24.73
C PRO A 229 -9.37 -6.63 24.79
N THR A 230 -10.54 -6.00 24.87
CA THR A 230 -11.82 -6.69 24.67
C THR A 230 -11.99 -7.00 23.18
N LEU A 231 -12.32 -8.24 22.84
CA LEU A 231 -12.53 -8.71 21.47
C LEU A 231 -13.93 -9.32 21.33
N THR A 232 -14.47 -9.28 20.12
CA THR A 232 -15.62 -10.14 19.76
C THR A 232 -15.15 -11.57 19.49
N ASP A 233 -16.08 -12.54 19.53
CA ASP A 233 -15.79 -13.94 19.17
C ASP A 233 -15.19 -14.06 17.75
N PHE A 234 -15.66 -13.22 16.82
CA PHE A 234 -15.12 -13.15 15.46
C PHE A 234 -13.66 -12.67 15.47
N GLU A 235 -13.37 -11.55 16.13
CA GLU A 235 -12.03 -10.98 16.18
C GLU A 235 -11.04 -11.92 16.88
N GLU A 236 -11.45 -12.58 17.96
CA GLU A 236 -10.62 -13.59 18.65
C GLU A 236 -10.24 -14.73 17.69
N LYS A 237 -11.20 -15.26 16.93
CA LYS A 237 -10.93 -16.30 15.93
C LYS A 237 -9.92 -15.83 14.88
N ILE A 238 -10.08 -14.62 14.33
CA ILE A 238 -9.18 -14.08 13.32
C ILE A 238 -7.79 -13.84 13.89
N ILE A 239 -7.68 -13.23 15.07
CA ILE A 239 -6.41 -12.94 15.73
C ILE A 239 -5.63 -14.23 16.04
N ASN A 240 -6.30 -15.30 16.46
CA ASN A 240 -5.66 -16.60 16.68
C ASN A 240 -4.99 -17.14 15.41
N ILE A 241 -5.54 -16.87 14.22
CA ILE A 241 -4.90 -17.24 12.95
C ILE A 241 -3.72 -16.30 12.67
N LEU A 242 -3.90 -15.00 12.88
CA LEU A 242 -2.86 -13.99 12.65
C LEU A 242 -1.60 -14.22 13.50
N GLN A 243 -1.74 -14.73 14.72
CA GLN A 243 -0.60 -15.09 15.59
C GLN A 243 0.40 -16.03 14.91
N GLU A 244 -0.09 -16.92 14.04
CA GLU A 244 0.71 -17.87 13.28
C GLU A 244 1.11 -17.32 11.91
N THR A 245 0.17 -16.75 11.15
CA THR A 245 0.42 -16.35 9.75
C THR A 245 1.30 -15.10 9.65
N THR A 246 1.34 -14.28 10.70
CA THR A 246 2.21 -13.09 10.78
C THR A 246 3.55 -13.36 11.46
N LYS A 247 4.02 -14.62 11.52
CA LYS A 247 5.41 -14.91 11.95
C LYS A 247 6.40 -14.58 10.84
N LEU A 248 7.55 -13.99 11.20
CA LEU A 248 8.68 -13.75 10.28
C LEU A 248 9.93 -14.40 10.87
N ASP A 249 10.45 -15.41 10.18
CA ASP A 249 11.48 -16.31 10.70
C ASP A 249 12.89 -15.93 10.25
N ASN A 250 13.03 -15.06 9.25
CA ASN A 250 14.31 -14.74 8.64
C ASN A 250 14.37 -13.32 8.06
N LYS A 251 15.59 -12.90 7.70
CA LYS A 251 15.88 -11.57 7.17
C LYS A 251 15.11 -11.24 5.87
N PRO A 252 15.04 -12.13 4.85
CA PRO A 252 14.19 -11.90 3.67
C PRO A 252 12.72 -11.62 4.01
N GLN A 253 12.12 -12.39 4.92
CA GLN A 253 10.73 -12.19 5.33
C GLN A 253 10.52 -10.85 6.06
N LEU A 254 11.45 -10.47 6.94
CA LEU A 254 11.45 -9.16 7.61
C LEU A 254 11.58 -8.01 6.60
N ALA A 255 12.46 -8.16 5.59
CA ALA A 255 12.63 -7.18 4.54
C ALA A 255 11.37 -7.03 3.68
N MET A 256 10.71 -8.14 3.33
CA MET A 256 9.44 -8.10 2.58
C MET A 256 8.31 -7.46 3.40
N ALA A 257 8.18 -7.77 4.70
CA ALA A 257 7.19 -7.14 5.56
C ALA A 257 7.44 -5.62 5.71
N GLU A 258 8.70 -5.19 5.76
CA GLU A 258 9.08 -3.78 5.76
C GLU A 258 8.75 -3.09 4.42
N ILE A 259 9.07 -3.73 3.29
CA ILE A 259 8.65 -3.27 1.95
C ILE A 259 7.14 -3.09 1.90
N CYS A 260 6.37 -4.07 2.39
CA CYS A 260 4.91 -4.03 2.36
C CYS A 260 4.33 -3.00 3.32
N SER A 261 4.99 -2.72 4.44
CA SER A 261 4.59 -1.65 5.37
C SER A 261 4.89 -0.25 4.82
N LEU A 262 5.92 -0.13 3.98
CA LEU A 262 6.34 1.12 3.33
C LEU A 262 5.57 1.37 2.03
N ARG A 263 5.35 0.29 1.28
CA ARG A 263 4.76 0.20 -0.07
C ARG A 263 5.55 1.01 -1.08
N SER A 264 6.85 0.86 -1.05
CA SER A 264 7.73 1.48 -2.05
C SER A 264 8.28 0.41 -2.96
N THR A 265 8.28 0.71 -4.27
CA THR A 265 8.95 -0.11 -5.28
C THR A 265 10.47 0.12 -5.30
N GLY A 266 10.96 1.07 -4.51
CA GLY A 266 12.38 1.43 -4.47
C GLY A 266 12.87 2.16 -5.73
N ARG A 267 11.94 2.69 -6.55
CA ARG A 267 12.24 3.51 -7.73
C ARG A 267 12.05 5.00 -7.42
N GLN A 268 12.87 5.84 -8.04
CA GLN A 268 12.57 7.26 -8.21
C GLN A 268 12.28 7.51 -9.70
N THR A 269 11.14 8.11 -10.03
CA THR A 269 10.71 8.37 -11.43
C THR A 269 11.40 9.58 -12.07
N CYS A 270 12.10 10.39 -11.28
CA CYS A 270 12.78 11.60 -11.75
C CYS A 270 14.03 11.28 -12.58
N THR A 271 13.94 11.51 -13.89
CA THR A 271 14.96 11.34 -14.95
C THR A 271 16.16 12.31 -14.83
N THR A 272 16.73 12.47 -13.64
CA THR A 272 18.02 13.14 -13.51
C THR A 272 19.14 12.10 -13.62
N PRO A 273 20.33 12.46 -14.12
CA PRO A 273 21.55 11.63 -14.02
C PRO A 273 21.96 11.26 -12.58
N LEU A 274 21.18 11.70 -11.58
CA LEU A 274 21.32 11.41 -10.16
C LEU A 274 20.32 10.32 -9.70
N SER A 275 19.55 9.72 -10.62
CA SER A 275 18.67 8.57 -10.36
C SER A 275 19.49 7.29 -10.14
N GLU A 276 20.37 7.30 -9.15
CA GLU A 276 20.86 6.06 -8.57
C GLU A 276 19.69 5.39 -7.86
N TRP A 277 19.70 4.06 -7.85
CA TRP A 277 18.70 3.25 -7.15
C TRP A 277 18.50 3.78 -5.75
N PHE A 278 17.23 4.04 -5.45
CA PHE A 278 16.83 4.58 -4.16
C PHE A 278 17.35 3.65 -3.04
N PRO A 279 17.76 4.16 -1.86
CA PRO A 279 18.24 3.32 -0.75
C PRO A 279 17.28 2.18 -0.32
N LEU A 280 16.02 2.26 -0.73
CA LEU A 280 14.97 1.27 -0.52
C LEU A 280 15.11 0.03 -1.42
N HIS A 281 15.83 0.12 -2.54
CA HIS A 281 16.06 -1.03 -3.43
C HIS A 281 16.80 -2.18 -2.71
N SER A 282 17.71 -1.84 -1.79
CA SER A 282 18.45 -2.83 -0.98
C SER A 282 17.55 -3.77 -0.15
N LEU A 283 16.32 -3.35 0.18
CA LEU A 283 15.34 -4.23 0.80
C LEU A 283 14.83 -5.28 -0.17
N TRP A 284 14.57 -4.89 -1.42
CA TRP A 284 14.13 -5.80 -2.45
C TRP A 284 15.23 -6.81 -2.78
N ASP A 285 16.49 -6.38 -2.87
CA ASP A 285 17.64 -7.30 -3.02
C ASP A 285 17.75 -8.31 -1.87
N THR A 286 17.36 -7.91 -0.66
CA THR A 286 17.35 -8.79 0.51
C THR A 286 16.17 -9.76 0.49
N ALA A 287 14.99 -9.29 0.08
CA ALA A 287 13.74 -10.05 0.15
C ALA A 287 13.55 -10.98 -1.05
N LEU A 288 13.95 -10.52 -2.24
CA LEU A 288 13.80 -11.16 -3.55
C LEU A 288 15.10 -10.97 -4.36
N PRO A 289 16.20 -11.65 -3.98
CA PRO A 289 17.43 -11.58 -4.75
C PRO A 289 17.21 -12.12 -6.16
N ALA A 290 17.44 -11.28 -7.17
CA ALA A 290 17.29 -11.63 -8.57
C ALA A 290 18.67 -11.75 -9.25
N SER A 291 18.79 -12.66 -10.21
CA SER A 291 20.00 -12.87 -11.01
C SER A 291 20.28 -11.73 -11.99
N LYS A 292 19.23 -10.95 -12.35
CA LYS A 292 19.30 -9.80 -13.25
C LYS A 292 18.71 -8.55 -12.56
N ALA A 293 19.30 -7.38 -12.80
CA ALA A 293 18.78 -6.12 -12.28
C ALA A 293 17.47 -5.74 -12.99
N ARG A 294 16.36 -5.64 -12.26
CA ARG A 294 15.04 -5.44 -12.88
C ARG A 294 14.07 -4.64 -11.98
N ALA A 295 14.01 -3.31 -12.18
CA ALA A 295 13.22 -2.38 -11.34
C ALA A 295 11.71 -2.65 -11.37
N TRP A 296 11.21 -3.07 -12.54
CA TRP A 296 9.77 -3.12 -12.83
C TRP A 296 9.08 -4.36 -12.30
N GLN A 297 9.82 -5.43 -12.00
CA GLN A 297 9.22 -6.67 -11.50
C GLN A 297 8.56 -6.45 -10.14
N TYR A 298 9.15 -5.57 -9.31
CA TYR A 298 8.68 -5.30 -7.96
C TYR A 298 7.32 -4.60 -7.91
N TYR A 299 6.95 -3.85 -8.94
CA TYR A 299 5.61 -3.26 -9.05
C TYR A 299 4.55 -4.35 -9.02
N GLY A 300 4.69 -5.36 -9.87
CA GLY A 300 3.70 -6.43 -9.97
C GLY A 300 3.49 -7.20 -8.65
N TYR A 301 4.57 -7.42 -7.89
CA TYR A 301 4.48 -8.01 -6.55
C TYR A 301 3.74 -7.09 -5.58
N LEU A 302 4.14 -5.81 -5.50
CA LEU A 302 3.54 -4.84 -4.60
C LEU A 302 2.06 -4.60 -4.95
N GLU A 303 1.72 -4.55 -6.23
CA GLU A 303 0.34 -4.35 -6.71
C GLU A 303 -0.57 -5.51 -6.29
N GLN A 304 -0.10 -6.74 -6.44
CA GLN A 304 -0.83 -7.93 -5.99
C GLN A 304 -1.02 -7.97 -4.48
N ILE A 305 -0.03 -7.49 -3.71
CA ILE A 305 -0.12 -7.37 -2.26
C ILE A 305 -1.13 -6.29 -1.87
N LEU A 306 -1.13 -5.14 -2.55
CA LEU A 306 -2.04 -4.03 -2.26
C LEU A 306 -3.49 -4.29 -2.68
N ILE A 307 -3.72 -4.99 -3.80
CA ILE A 307 -5.07 -5.47 -4.16
C ILE A 307 -5.64 -6.30 -3.01
N ARG A 308 -4.87 -7.25 -2.47
CA ARG A 308 -5.31 -8.09 -1.34
C ARG A 308 -5.46 -7.30 -0.05
N SER A 309 -4.54 -6.38 0.23
CA SER A 309 -4.58 -5.51 1.41
C SER A 309 -5.84 -4.64 1.42
N ASN A 310 -6.23 -4.11 0.26
CA ASN A 310 -7.41 -3.25 0.13
C ASN A 310 -8.70 -4.00 0.46
N LYS A 311 -8.79 -5.31 0.18
CA LYS A 311 -9.96 -6.13 0.52
C LYS A 311 -10.23 -6.24 2.02
N LEU A 312 -9.18 -6.06 2.83
CA LEU A 312 -9.28 -6.12 4.29
C LEU A 312 -9.71 -4.79 4.89
N SER A 313 -10.01 -3.75 4.10
CA SER A 313 -10.49 -2.46 4.60
C SER A 313 -12.02 -2.46 4.73
N PRO A 314 -12.59 -1.84 5.79
CA PRO A 314 -14.03 -1.64 5.89
C PRO A 314 -14.59 -0.80 4.74
N ILE A 315 -13.77 0.04 4.12
CA ILE A 315 -14.16 0.84 2.94
C ILE A 315 -14.43 -0.06 1.73
N ALA A 316 -13.55 -1.02 1.47
CA ALA A 316 -13.72 -1.94 0.34
C ALA A 316 -14.93 -2.87 0.57
N ALA A 317 -15.13 -3.34 1.80
CA ALA A 317 -16.30 -4.13 2.18
C ALA A 317 -17.61 -3.36 2.00
N TYR A 318 -17.64 -2.09 2.39
CA TYR A 318 -18.80 -1.22 2.18
C TYR A 318 -19.12 -1.04 0.69
N LEU A 319 -18.12 -0.71 -0.15
CA LEU A 319 -18.30 -0.56 -1.60
C LEU A 319 -18.76 -1.87 -2.25
N ALA A 320 -18.16 -3.00 -1.86
CA ALA A 320 -18.54 -4.32 -2.35
C ALA A 320 -19.98 -4.68 -1.96
N ALA A 321 -20.42 -4.39 -0.73
CA ALA A 321 -21.79 -4.62 -0.29
C ALA A 321 -22.82 -3.80 -1.09
N LEU A 322 -22.53 -2.52 -1.37
CA LEU A 322 -23.39 -1.69 -2.22
C LEU A 322 -23.53 -2.27 -3.64
N SER A 323 -22.42 -2.75 -4.21
CA SER A 323 -22.41 -3.40 -5.52
C SER A 323 -23.14 -4.75 -5.52
N LEU A 324 -22.93 -5.58 -4.49
CA LEU A 324 -23.61 -6.87 -4.36
C LEU A 324 -25.13 -6.73 -4.27
N ASN A 325 -25.63 -5.62 -3.71
CA ASN A 325 -27.05 -5.27 -3.66
C ASN A 325 -27.57 -4.55 -4.91
N SER A 326 -26.73 -4.33 -5.92
CA SER A 326 -27.11 -3.77 -7.22
C SER A 326 -27.17 -4.86 -8.30
N GLU A 327 -27.88 -4.61 -9.41
CA GLU A 327 -28.06 -5.56 -10.51
C GLU A 327 -27.33 -5.12 -11.80
N GLY A 328 -26.80 -6.08 -12.55
CA GLY A 328 -26.18 -5.84 -13.86
C GLY A 328 -25.13 -4.72 -13.85
N TYR A 329 -25.19 -3.83 -14.84
CA TYR A 329 -24.25 -2.71 -14.99
C TYR A 329 -24.28 -1.72 -13.81
N ASP A 330 -25.39 -1.64 -13.07
CA ASP A 330 -25.51 -0.75 -11.92
C ASP A 330 -24.56 -1.13 -10.79
N LYS A 331 -24.07 -2.38 -10.74
CA LYS A 331 -22.97 -2.80 -9.87
C LYS A 331 -21.75 -1.89 -10.01
N LEU A 332 -21.34 -1.60 -11.24
CA LEU A 332 -20.19 -0.74 -11.53
C LEU A 332 -20.48 0.74 -11.26
N VAL A 333 -21.70 1.19 -11.62
CA VAL A 333 -22.14 2.57 -11.42
C VAL A 333 -22.17 2.93 -9.93
N THR A 334 -22.64 2.02 -9.09
CA THR A 334 -22.70 2.22 -7.64
C THR A 334 -21.31 2.37 -7.04
N ILE A 335 -20.36 1.49 -7.39
CA ILE A 335 -18.95 1.60 -6.95
C ILE A 335 -18.37 2.95 -7.36
N ASN A 336 -18.50 3.31 -8.65
CA ASN A 336 -17.98 4.55 -9.20
C ASN A 336 -18.52 5.78 -8.47
N LYS A 337 -19.85 5.90 -8.36
CA LYS A 337 -20.49 7.06 -7.76
C LYS A 337 -20.11 7.22 -6.29
N GLU A 338 -20.11 6.12 -5.54
CA GLU A 338 -19.85 6.16 -4.11
C GLU A 338 -18.40 6.56 -3.82
N TRP A 339 -17.43 5.92 -4.49
CA TRP A 339 -16.02 6.22 -4.27
C TRP A 339 -15.65 7.63 -4.73
N VAL A 340 -16.04 8.02 -5.95
CA VAL A 340 -15.77 9.37 -6.46
C VAL A 340 -16.47 10.42 -5.59
N GLY A 341 -17.70 10.17 -5.16
CA GLY A 341 -18.47 11.10 -4.33
C GLY A 341 -17.85 11.39 -2.96
N ARG A 342 -17.10 10.43 -2.39
CA ARG A 342 -16.45 10.59 -1.08
C ARG A 342 -15.00 11.07 -1.16
N VAL A 343 -14.27 10.65 -2.19
CA VAL A 343 -12.81 10.78 -2.21
C VAL A 343 -12.32 11.85 -3.17
N ALA A 344 -13.00 12.08 -4.29
CA ALA A 344 -12.56 13.09 -5.25
C ALA A 344 -12.57 14.49 -4.64
N LEU A 345 -11.63 15.34 -5.08
CA LEU A 345 -11.67 16.75 -4.73
C LEU A 345 -12.86 17.46 -5.42
N PRO A 346 -13.38 18.57 -4.84
CA PRO A 346 -14.46 19.32 -5.46
C PRO A 346 -14.17 19.67 -6.93
N ASN A 347 -15.17 19.45 -7.79
CA ASN A 347 -15.12 19.64 -9.26
C ASN A 347 -14.33 18.58 -10.05
N TYR A 348 -13.85 17.51 -9.41
CA TYR A 348 -13.25 16.37 -10.11
C TYR A 348 -14.25 15.21 -10.21
N GLY A 349 -14.42 14.66 -11.42
CA GLY A 349 -15.24 13.47 -11.68
C GLY A 349 -14.44 12.16 -11.69
N TYR A 350 -13.29 12.16 -11.01
CA TYR A 350 -12.33 11.06 -10.91
C TYR A 350 -11.46 11.28 -9.67
N VAL A 351 -10.76 10.24 -9.22
CA VAL A 351 -9.81 10.31 -8.10
C VAL A 351 -8.41 10.15 -8.64
N TRP A 352 -7.54 11.12 -8.40
CA TRP A 352 -6.13 11.05 -8.80
C TRP A 352 -5.30 12.02 -7.97
N GLY A 353 -4.07 11.67 -7.63
CA GLY A 353 -3.13 12.63 -7.08
C GLY A 353 -1.95 11.99 -6.38
N HIS A 354 -0.96 12.82 -6.06
CA HIS A 354 0.26 12.43 -5.36
C HIS A 354 0.39 13.20 -4.04
N LEU A 355 0.91 12.54 -3.01
CA LEU A 355 1.31 13.20 -1.77
C LEU A 355 2.79 13.57 -1.79
N TRP A 356 3.60 12.77 -2.46
CA TRP A 356 5.05 12.92 -2.55
C TRP A 356 5.49 12.76 -4.00
N ASP A 357 6.80 12.56 -4.21
CA ASP A 357 7.32 12.17 -5.52
C ASP A 357 6.59 10.92 -6.03
N GLU A 358 6.39 10.86 -7.35
CA GLU A 358 5.75 9.72 -7.99
C GLU A 358 6.54 8.43 -7.71
N CYS A 359 5.82 7.34 -7.38
CA CYS A 359 6.36 6.03 -6.99
C CYS A 359 7.27 5.99 -5.75
N LEU A 360 7.37 7.09 -4.97
CA LEU A 360 8.11 7.04 -3.71
C LEU A 360 7.48 6.03 -2.73
N VAL A 361 6.16 6.14 -2.55
CA VAL A 361 5.33 5.23 -1.77
C VAL A 361 3.94 5.16 -2.41
N GLU A 362 3.37 3.97 -2.42
CA GLU A 362 2.02 3.68 -2.87
C GLU A 362 1.03 3.74 -1.69
N TYR A 363 -0.25 3.88 -2.01
CA TYR A 363 -1.31 4.10 -1.03
C TYR A 363 -2.34 2.97 -1.05
N SER A 364 -2.93 2.68 0.11
CA SER A 364 -4.12 1.83 0.24
C SER A 364 -5.40 2.62 0.01
N ILE A 365 -6.53 1.93 0.01
CA ILE A 365 -7.87 2.52 -0.01
C ILE A 365 -8.11 3.45 1.20
N ASP A 366 -7.65 3.06 2.40
CA ASP A 366 -7.81 3.86 3.63
C ASP A 366 -7.08 5.20 3.54
N GLU A 367 -5.91 5.21 2.91
CA GLU A 367 -5.10 6.43 2.74
C GLU A 367 -5.63 7.31 1.63
N SER A 368 -6.05 6.72 0.51
CA SER A 368 -6.69 7.44 -0.58
C SER A 368 -7.94 8.16 -0.06
N PHE A 369 -8.75 7.48 0.76
CA PHE A 369 -9.92 8.05 1.43
C PHE A 369 -9.57 9.26 2.32
N ARG A 370 -8.49 9.17 3.10
CA ARG A 370 -8.09 10.23 4.05
C ARG A 370 -7.34 11.41 3.41
N THR A 371 -6.85 11.24 2.19
CA THR A 371 -5.96 12.22 1.55
C THR A 371 -6.47 12.75 0.21
N SER A 372 -7.49 12.10 -0.39
CA SER A 372 -7.92 12.32 -1.77
C SER A 372 -6.83 12.06 -2.82
N ALA A 373 -5.74 11.40 -2.46
CA ALA A 373 -4.65 11.04 -3.36
C ALA A 373 -4.77 9.59 -3.85
N GLY A 374 -3.81 9.17 -4.66
CA GLY A 374 -3.74 7.87 -5.32
C GLY A 374 -3.77 8.04 -6.83
N HIS A 375 -2.63 7.86 -7.48
CA HIS A 375 -2.53 7.93 -8.95
C HIS A 375 -3.12 6.69 -9.62
N CYS A 376 -3.00 6.59 -10.95
CA CYS A 376 -3.66 5.57 -11.77
C CYS A 376 -3.46 4.14 -11.26
N MET A 377 -2.23 3.78 -10.87
CA MET A 377 -1.89 2.49 -10.28
C MET A 377 -2.69 2.22 -8.99
N VAL A 378 -2.67 3.16 -8.06
CA VAL A 378 -3.40 3.06 -6.79
C VAL A 378 -4.89 2.89 -7.00
N GLN A 379 -5.49 3.70 -7.88
CA GLN A 379 -6.91 3.57 -8.18
C GLN A 379 -7.24 2.22 -8.83
N ALA A 380 -6.42 1.74 -9.76
CA ALA A 380 -6.63 0.44 -10.38
C ALA A 380 -6.55 -0.71 -9.37
N MET A 381 -5.62 -0.66 -8.41
CA MET A 381 -5.54 -1.65 -7.33
C MET A 381 -6.75 -1.63 -6.39
N ILE A 382 -7.31 -0.44 -6.13
CA ILE A 382 -8.54 -0.29 -5.33
C ILE A 382 -9.74 -0.87 -6.10
N ASP A 383 -9.87 -0.53 -7.38
CA ASP A 383 -10.95 -1.02 -8.24
C ASP A 383 -10.93 -2.54 -8.36
N SER A 384 -9.77 -3.13 -8.67
CA SER A 384 -9.61 -4.57 -8.74
C SER A 384 -9.91 -5.26 -7.41
N ALA A 385 -9.52 -4.67 -6.27
CA ALA A 385 -9.84 -5.25 -4.97
C ALA A 385 -11.36 -5.36 -4.73
N VAL A 386 -12.09 -4.27 -4.99
CA VAL A 386 -13.56 -4.25 -4.82
C VAL A 386 -14.24 -5.18 -5.83
N LEU A 387 -13.82 -5.18 -7.10
CA LEU A 387 -14.40 -6.06 -8.13
C LEU A 387 -14.17 -7.54 -7.80
N GLU A 388 -12.98 -7.91 -7.32
CA GLU A 388 -12.68 -9.28 -6.88
C GLU A 388 -13.53 -9.68 -5.66
N MET A 389 -13.85 -8.76 -4.74
CA MET A 389 -14.75 -9.04 -3.61
C MET A 389 -16.20 -9.29 -4.07
N VAL A 390 -16.64 -8.60 -5.13
CA VAL A 390 -17.98 -8.77 -5.72
C VAL A 390 -18.05 -10.02 -6.61
N GLY A 391 -16.89 -10.58 -6.99
CA GLY A 391 -16.80 -11.72 -7.92
C GLY A 391 -16.96 -11.32 -9.38
N ILE A 392 -16.64 -10.07 -9.73
CA ILE A 392 -16.63 -9.58 -11.12
C ILE A 392 -15.24 -9.82 -11.71
N ASP A 393 -15.19 -10.58 -12.80
CA ASP A 393 -13.94 -10.81 -13.55
C ASP A 393 -13.37 -9.48 -14.03
N ASN A 394 -12.07 -9.27 -13.86
CA ASN A 394 -11.42 -8.02 -14.20
C ASN A 394 -9.92 -8.18 -14.44
N TYR A 395 -9.37 -7.29 -15.27
CA TYR A 395 -7.96 -7.21 -15.60
C TYR A 395 -7.47 -5.83 -15.21
N MET A 396 -6.62 -5.72 -14.20
CA MET A 396 -5.85 -4.49 -13.99
C MET A 396 -4.72 -4.48 -15.01
N MET A 397 -4.68 -3.46 -15.86
CA MET A 397 -3.75 -3.34 -16.97
C MET A 397 -2.91 -2.08 -16.81
N GLU A 398 -1.62 -2.19 -17.09
CA GLU A 398 -0.72 -1.07 -17.33
C GLU A 398 -0.40 -1.04 -18.82
N GLY A 399 -0.63 0.12 -19.44
CA GLY A 399 -0.09 0.36 -20.76
C GLY A 399 0.72 1.63 -20.84
N GLU A 400 1.44 1.80 -21.95
CA GLU A 400 2.40 2.90 -22.09
C GLU A 400 2.28 3.65 -23.43
N VAL A 401 2.38 4.98 -23.35
CA VAL A 401 2.89 5.98 -24.33
C VAL A 401 1.93 7.16 -24.64
N PRO A 402 2.34 8.43 -24.37
CA PRO A 402 3.53 8.85 -23.63
C PRO A 402 3.27 8.83 -22.11
N GLY A 403 3.96 7.93 -21.40
CA GLY A 403 3.79 7.69 -19.95
C GLY A 403 3.05 6.38 -19.68
N SER A 404 3.33 5.76 -18.54
CA SER A 404 2.59 4.58 -18.10
C SER A 404 1.26 4.98 -17.47
N HIS A 405 0.22 4.20 -17.72
CA HIS A 405 -1.11 4.45 -17.22
C HIS A 405 -1.83 3.15 -16.88
N HIS A 406 -2.36 3.08 -15.66
CA HIS A 406 -3.10 1.92 -15.17
C HIS A 406 -4.60 2.16 -15.27
N TYR A 407 -5.32 1.08 -15.61
CA TYR A 407 -6.78 1.05 -15.70
C TYR A 407 -7.26 -0.38 -15.41
N VAL A 408 -8.54 -0.54 -15.13
CA VAL A 408 -9.15 -1.87 -14.95
C VAL A 408 -10.14 -2.12 -16.08
N TRP A 409 -9.96 -3.20 -16.83
CA TRP A 409 -10.88 -3.66 -17.86
C TRP A 409 -11.79 -4.76 -17.32
N ILE A 410 -13.07 -4.69 -17.66
CA ILE A 410 -14.13 -5.57 -17.15
C ILE A 410 -14.82 -6.24 -18.35
N PRO A 411 -14.54 -7.53 -18.63
CA PRO A 411 -15.05 -8.24 -19.81
C PRO A 411 -16.56 -8.23 -19.91
N GLU A 412 -17.23 -8.66 -18.84
CA GLU A 412 -18.67 -8.91 -18.82
C GLU A 412 -19.49 -7.69 -19.23
N TYR A 413 -19.00 -6.50 -18.89
CA TYR A 413 -19.69 -5.23 -19.07
C TYR A 413 -19.10 -4.36 -20.19
N GLU A 414 -18.05 -4.84 -20.86
CA GLU A 414 -17.28 -4.08 -21.85
C GLU A 414 -16.93 -2.67 -21.33
N ALA A 415 -16.48 -2.61 -20.09
CA ALA A 415 -16.28 -1.36 -19.35
C ALA A 415 -14.85 -1.24 -18.84
N THR A 416 -14.45 0.00 -18.54
CA THR A 416 -13.18 0.29 -17.91
C THR A 416 -13.34 1.25 -16.74
N PHE A 417 -12.56 1.05 -15.69
CA PHE A 417 -12.27 2.08 -14.71
C PHE A 417 -10.92 2.73 -15.04
N ASP A 418 -10.92 4.05 -15.15
CA ASP A 418 -9.73 4.86 -15.37
C ASP A 418 -9.70 5.97 -14.31
N ASN A 419 -8.73 5.89 -13.38
CA ASN A 419 -8.67 6.77 -12.21
C ASN A 419 -10.00 6.78 -11.44
N ASN A 420 -10.56 5.58 -11.24
CA ASN A 420 -11.84 5.37 -10.60
C ASN A 420 -13.04 5.97 -11.35
N ARG A 421 -12.88 6.41 -12.60
CA ARG A 421 -13.97 6.87 -13.47
C ARG A 421 -14.40 5.75 -14.41
N LEU A 422 -15.68 5.36 -14.31
CA LEU A 422 -16.28 4.37 -15.19
C LEU A 422 -16.45 4.91 -16.62
N LYS A 423 -16.03 4.12 -17.61
CA LYS A 423 -16.12 4.41 -19.04
C LYS A 423 -16.51 3.14 -19.81
N ILE A 424 -17.13 3.30 -20.98
CA ILE A 424 -17.35 2.20 -21.93
C ILE A 424 -16.03 1.94 -22.67
N SER A 425 -15.66 0.68 -22.88
CA SER A 425 -14.38 0.27 -23.48
C SER A 425 -14.22 0.61 -24.97
N MET A 426 -15.34 0.91 -25.65
CA MET A 426 -15.40 1.18 -27.09
C MET A 426 -14.89 0.01 -27.96
N ASN A 427 -15.22 -1.22 -27.59
CA ASN A 427 -14.80 -2.46 -28.28
C ASN A 427 -13.26 -2.63 -28.35
N ASN A 428 -12.55 -2.18 -27.31
CA ASN A 428 -11.11 -2.36 -27.21
C ASN A 428 -10.71 -2.81 -25.81
N VAL A 429 -9.72 -3.69 -25.73
CA VAL A 429 -9.10 -4.12 -24.46
C VAL A 429 -8.05 -3.10 -24.02
N ILE A 430 -7.32 -2.54 -25.00
CA ILE A 430 -6.34 -1.49 -24.74
C ILE A 430 -7.04 -0.15 -24.85
N LEU A 431 -6.91 0.68 -23.82
CA LEU A 431 -7.56 1.98 -23.77
C LEU A 431 -6.95 2.93 -24.84
N ASP A 432 -7.63 3.03 -25.99
CA ASP A 432 -7.23 3.84 -27.15
C ASP A 432 -7.66 5.31 -26.97
N TRP A 433 -6.97 6.01 -26.07
CA TRP A 433 -7.13 7.47 -25.89
C TRP A 433 -6.24 8.27 -26.86
N PRO A 434 -6.45 9.59 -27.05
CA PRO A 434 -5.56 10.42 -27.88
C PRO A 434 -4.09 10.46 -27.41
N ARG A 435 -3.83 10.03 -26.17
CA ARG A 435 -2.51 9.76 -25.57
C ARG A 435 -2.39 8.28 -25.13
N GLY A 436 -3.19 7.42 -25.72
CA GLY A 436 -3.56 6.10 -25.23
C GLY A 436 -2.41 5.11 -25.22
N ASN A 437 -2.61 4.09 -24.39
CA ASN A 437 -1.68 3.00 -24.19
C ASN A 437 -1.44 2.28 -25.52
N LYS A 438 -0.18 2.27 -25.99
CA LYS A 438 0.18 1.65 -27.28
C LYS A 438 0.99 0.37 -27.11
N VAL A 439 1.22 -0.05 -25.87
CA VAL A 439 1.97 -1.23 -25.46
C VAL A 439 1.37 -1.71 -24.15
N LEU A 440 1.17 -3.01 -23.99
CA LEU A 440 0.84 -3.66 -22.72
C LEU A 440 2.14 -3.91 -21.95
N ALA A 441 2.34 -3.20 -20.84
CA ALA A 441 3.53 -3.31 -20.01
C ALA A 441 3.34 -4.33 -18.88
N ARG A 442 2.13 -4.39 -18.30
CA ARG A 442 1.76 -5.33 -17.23
C ARG A 442 0.27 -5.61 -17.25
N PHE A 443 -0.13 -6.79 -16.82
CA PHE A 443 -1.50 -7.04 -16.40
C PHE A 443 -1.57 -7.95 -15.17
N HIS A 444 -2.71 -7.86 -14.49
CA HIS A 444 -3.09 -8.69 -13.35
C HIS A 444 -4.43 -9.33 -13.63
N HIS A 445 -4.57 -10.60 -13.29
CA HIS A 445 -5.81 -11.36 -13.43
C HIS A 445 -5.76 -12.58 -12.50
N ASN A 446 -6.86 -12.89 -11.82
CA ASN A 446 -7.00 -14.05 -10.92
C ASN A 446 -5.91 -14.17 -9.86
N GLY A 447 -5.55 -13.06 -9.22
CA GLY A 447 -4.53 -13.05 -8.16
C GLY A 447 -3.10 -13.34 -8.65
N LYS A 448 -2.86 -13.29 -9.97
CA LYS A 448 -1.55 -13.40 -10.60
C LYS A 448 -1.25 -12.15 -11.41
N PHE A 449 0.01 -11.99 -11.82
CA PHE A 449 0.44 -10.88 -12.67
C PHE A 449 1.52 -11.30 -13.65
N CYS A 450 1.61 -10.57 -14.75
CA CYS A 450 2.62 -10.72 -15.78
C CYS A 450 3.07 -9.34 -16.28
N SER A 451 4.38 -9.15 -16.44
CA SER A 451 5.01 -8.05 -17.20
C SER A 451 5.67 -8.68 -18.43
N PRO A 452 4.96 -8.78 -19.56
CA PRO A 452 5.40 -9.50 -20.75
C PRO A 452 6.39 -8.67 -21.56
N ILE A 453 7.62 -8.52 -21.07
CA ILE A 453 8.71 -7.84 -21.79
C ILE A 453 9.59 -8.92 -22.41
N ALA A 454 9.66 -8.96 -23.75
CA ALA A 454 10.52 -9.90 -24.47
C ALA A 454 12.02 -9.60 -24.26
N GLY A 455 12.91 -10.41 -24.81
CA GLY A 455 14.38 -10.23 -24.69
C GLY A 455 15.00 -10.72 -23.37
N GLY A 456 14.32 -11.58 -22.62
CA GLY A 456 14.83 -12.21 -21.39
C GLY A 456 14.54 -11.44 -20.11
N GLU A 457 13.53 -10.55 -20.15
CA GLU A 457 13.19 -9.62 -19.07
C GLU A 457 11.79 -9.85 -18.47
N TYR A 458 11.12 -10.93 -18.88
CA TYR A 458 9.87 -11.38 -18.29
C TYR A 458 9.89 -11.40 -16.75
N SER A 459 8.81 -10.88 -16.16
CA SER A 459 8.46 -11.07 -14.74
C SER A 459 7.00 -11.46 -14.61
N GLY A 460 6.70 -12.32 -13.67
CA GLY A 460 5.33 -12.59 -13.29
C GLY A 460 5.23 -13.72 -12.31
N SER A 461 4.07 -13.82 -11.68
CA SER A 461 3.63 -15.04 -11.01
C SER A 461 2.89 -15.99 -11.94
N PHE A 462 2.49 -15.52 -13.12
CA PHE A 462 2.19 -16.40 -14.25
C PHE A 462 3.46 -17.10 -14.73
N SER A 463 3.35 -18.36 -15.15
CA SER A 463 4.37 -18.92 -16.04
C SER A 463 4.28 -18.24 -17.41
N PRO A 464 5.34 -18.28 -18.24
CA PRO A 464 5.28 -17.76 -19.60
C PRO A 464 4.10 -18.32 -20.41
N GLU A 465 3.81 -19.62 -20.29
CA GLU A 465 2.68 -20.27 -20.95
C GLU A 465 1.34 -19.70 -20.50
N GLU A 466 1.16 -19.50 -19.19
CA GLU A 466 -0.05 -18.90 -18.65
C GLU A 466 -0.20 -17.44 -19.12
N CYS A 467 0.89 -16.67 -19.12
CA CYS A 467 0.85 -15.27 -19.57
C CYS A 467 0.49 -15.17 -21.06
N VAL A 468 1.10 -15.99 -21.93
CA VAL A 468 0.78 -16.07 -23.36
C VAL A 468 -0.70 -16.43 -23.56
N ALA A 469 -1.22 -17.43 -22.85
CA ALA A 469 -2.62 -17.83 -22.97
C ALA A 469 -3.61 -16.72 -22.58
N GLU A 470 -3.29 -15.94 -21.55
CA GLU A 470 -4.09 -14.78 -21.14
C GLU A 470 -4.03 -13.65 -22.18
N ILE A 471 -2.85 -13.38 -22.77
CA ILE A 471 -2.73 -12.37 -23.83
C ILE A 471 -3.49 -12.80 -25.09
N ASP A 472 -3.41 -14.07 -25.48
CA ASP A 472 -4.19 -14.62 -26.62
C ASP A 472 -5.70 -14.45 -26.40
N LYS A 473 -6.16 -14.74 -25.18
CA LYS A 473 -7.57 -14.54 -24.79
C LYS A 473 -7.97 -13.07 -24.92
N LEU A 474 -7.18 -12.14 -24.39
CA LEU A 474 -7.43 -10.71 -24.50
C LEU A 474 -7.44 -10.24 -25.97
N ALA A 475 -6.47 -10.68 -26.77
CA ALA A 475 -6.38 -10.36 -28.19
C ALA A 475 -7.61 -10.86 -28.97
N SER A 476 -8.06 -12.08 -28.67
CA SER A 476 -9.21 -12.70 -29.34
C SER A 476 -10.55 -12.01 -29.06
N THR A 477 -10.68 -11.29 -27.94
CA THR A 477 -11.95 -10.69 -27.48
C THR A 477 -12.58 -9.77 -28.53
N TYR A 478 -11.77 -8.94 -29.19
CA TYR A 478 -12.22 -8.07 -30.30
C TYR A 478 -11.38 -8.23 -31.58
N GLY A 479 -10.50 -9.24 -31.64
CA GLY A 479 -9.50 -9.36 -32.70
C GLY A 479 -8.43 -8.25 -32.64
N ASN A 480 -8.10 -7.80 -31.43
CA ASN A 480 -7.13 -6.74 -31.20
C ASN A 480 -5.69 -7.23 -31.43
N THR A 481 -4.84 -6.36 -31.95
CA THR A 481 -3.39 -6.53 -31.82
C THR A 481 -2.97 -5.99 -30.47
N ILE A 482 -2.31 -6.82 -29.63
CA ILE A 482 -1.80 -6.42 -28.32
C ILE A 482 -0.28 -6.31 -28.42
N PRO A 483 0.25 -5.10 -28.65
CA PRO A 483 1.69 -4.88 -28.66
C PRO A 483 2.31 -5.01 -27.26
N ILE A 484 3.49 -5.60 -27.18
CA ILE A 484 4.33 -5.65 -25.98
C ILE A 484 5.74 -5.08 -26.29
N TYR A 485 6.58 -4.93 -25.27
CA TYR A 485 7.97 -4.52 -25.48
C TYR A 485 8.84 -5.65 -26.02
N ALA A 486 9.70 -5.35 -27.00
CA ALA A 486 10.59 -6.31 -27.63
C ALA A 486 11.83 -6.67 -26.78
N ASN A 487 12.25 -5.76 -25.90
CA ASN A 487 13.36 -5.92 -24.95
C ASN A 487 13.23 -4.87 -23.84
N GLY A 488 13.91 -5.02 -22.71
CA GLY A 488 13.91 -4.01 -21.64
C GLY A 488 14.96 -2.90 -21.78
N GLU A 489 15.60 -2.74 -22.96
CA GLU A 489 16.42 -1.56 -23.20
C GLU A 489 15.60 -0.26 -23.22
N HIS A 490 14.28 -0.32 -23.43
CA HIS A 490 13.41 0.84 -23.27
C HIS A 490 13.48 1.43 -21.85
N GLU A 491 13.77 0.60 -20.85
CA GLU A 491 13.90 1.00 -19.44
C GLU A 491 15.33 1.34 -19.04
N THR A 492 16.27 0.47 -19.39
CA THR A 492 17.66 0.65 -18.95
C THR A 492 18.39 1.71 -19.78
N LYS A 493 17.90 2.00 -20.99
CA LYS A 493 18.46 2.99 -21.93
C LYS A 493 17.33 3.67 -22.71
N PRO A 494 16.51 4.54 -22.08
CA PRO A 494 15.32 5.10 -22.70
C PRO A 494 15.67 6.09 -23.83
N THR A 495 15.87 5.57 -25.04
CA THR A 495 16.02 6.34 -26.27
C THR A 495 14.70 6.35 -27.05
N VAL A 496 14.50 7.33 -27.94
CA VAL A 496 13.33 7.36 -28.83
C VAL A 496 13.24 6.07 -29.67
N LYS A 497 14.38 5.51 -30.05
CA LYS A 497 14.45 4.23 -30.76
C LYS A 497 13.92 3.09 -29.88
N ASN A 498 14.46 2.94 -28.67
CA ASN A 498 14.11 1.83 -27.79
C ASN A 498 12.66 1.91 -27.29
N ARG A 499 12.10 3.12 -27.09
CA ARG A 499 10.67 3.31 -26.76
C ARG A 499 9.70 2.98 -27.90
N ASN A 500 10.21 2.96 -29.13
CA ASN A 500 9.43 2.62 -30.32
C ASN A 500 9.68 1.19 -30.80
N ASP A 501 10.57 0.44 -30.13
CA ASP A 501 10.86 -0.95 -30.42
C ASP A 501 9.82 -1.86 -29.73
N ARG A 502 8.98 -2.51 -30.53
CA ARG A 502 7.77 -3.19 -30.06
C ARG A 502 7.64 -4.53 -30.76
N ALA A 503 7.24 -5.54 -30.00
CA ALA A 503 6.80 -6.83 -30.51
C ALA A 503 5.28 -6.78 -30.69
N ILE A 504 4.78 -7.36 -31.78
CA ILE A 504 3.33 -7.47 -32.04
C ILE A 504 2.81 -8.84 -31.59
N THR A 505 1.50 -9.07 -31.73
CA THR A 505 0.81 -10.26 -31.18
C THR A 505 1.46 -11.61 -31.52
N GLU A 506 2.02 -11.77 -32.72
CA GLU A 506 2.65 -13.03 -33.11
C GLU A 506 4.05 -13.22 -32.49
N ASP A 507 4.69 -12.14 -32.02
CA ASP A 507 6.08 -12.09 -31.56
C ASP A 507 6.25 -12.37 -30.06
N TYR A 508 5.22 -12.17 -29.22
CA TYR A 508 5.36 -12.40 -27.77
C TYR A 508 5.45 -13.89 -27.40
N HIS A 509 5.23 -14.81 -28.34
CA HIS A 509 5.54 -16.22 -28.13
C HIS A 509 7.02 -16.47 -27.83
N ILE A 510 7.90 -15.51 -28.12
CA ILE A 510 9.30 -15.54 -27.69
C ILE A 510 9.44 -15.69 -26.16
N LEU A 511 8.43 -15.26 -25.38
CA LEU A 511 8.41 -15.45 -23.92
C LEU A 511 8.49 -16.93 -23.53
N LEU A 512 8.01 -17.85 -24.37
CA LEU A 512 8.09 -19.30 -24.15
C LEU A 512 9.52 -19.85 -24.23
N ASP A 513 10.41 -19.13 -24.93
CA ASP A 513 11.81 -19.51 -25.12
C ASP A 513 12.75 -18.83 -24.11
N GLU A 514 12.23 -17.94 -23.26
CA GLU A 514 13.03 -17.17 -22.31
C GLU A 514 13.35 -17.91 -21.02
N GLU A 515 14.55 -17.69 -20.48
CA GLU A 515 14.88 -18.12 -19.13
C GLU A 515 14.06 -17.33 -18.09
N TRP A 516 12.99 -17.96 -17.60
CA TRP A 516 12.15 -17.43 -16.53
C TRP A 516 12.77 -17.68 -15.15
N GLU A 517 13.18 -16.59 -14.51
CA GLU A 517 13.50 -16.61 -13.08
C GLU A 517 12.19 -16.50 -12.29
N ASN A 518 11.68 -17.64 -11.84
CA ASN A 518 10.46 -17.71 -11.04
C ASN A 518 10.70 -17.20 -9.61
N LEU A 519 10.78 -15.88 -9.44
CA LEU A 519 10.96 -15.24 -8.15
C LEU A 519 9.71 -15.43 -7.27
N GLN A 520 9.93 -16.03 -6.10
CA GLN A 520 8.88 -16.32 -5.13
C GLN A 520 9.08 -15.44 -3.90
N LEU A 521 8.00 -14.85 -3.40
CA LEU A 521 8.02 -14.14 -2.11
C LEU A 521 8.65 -15.03 -1.02
N PRO A 522 9.42 -14.48 -0.08
CA PRO A 522 10.12 -15.26 0.94
C PRO A 522 9.18 -15.90 1.97
#